data_AF-A0A382VVE9-F1
#
_entry.id   AF-A0A382VVE9-F1
#
_cell.length_a   1.000
_cell.length_b   1.000
_cell.length_c   1.000
_cell.angle_alpha   90.00
_cell.angle_beta   90.00
_cell.angle_gamma   90.00
#
_symmetry.space_group_name_H-M   'P 1'
#
loop_
_entity.id
_entity.type
_entity.pdbx_description
1 polymer ?
#
loop_
_entity_poly.entity_id
_entity_poly.type
_entity_poly.pdbx_seq_one_letter_code
_entity_poly.pdbx_strand_id
1 'polypeptide(L)'
;MAGYSKETERQNKALKSILRGETPEKRVMVGYNSGKEPEKQGDIISPLSDVMKEARMPWFCPECNKTMKIQLDDKMWRLYGHCFDCQIKIETKLRATGEYEEWEKNKLKENKKSYVKDMLQGLDSWENESMPDIHNSVGLEQVELQKEQWNSN
;
A
#
# COMPACT_ATOMS: atom_id res chain seq x y z
N MET A 1 -57.92 31.36 -1.19
CA MET A 1 -57.49 30.20 -0.39
C MET A 1 -56.20 29.67 -0.99
N ALA A 2 -55.06 30.20 -0.55
CA ALA A 2 -53.74 29.81 -1.05
C ALA A 2 -53.12 28.80 -0.08
N GLY A 3 -52.52 27.72 -0.59
CA GLY A 3 -51.47 27.02 0.16
C GLY A 3 -51.68 25.54 0.49
N TYR A 4 -52.76 24.87 0.06
CA TYR A 4 -52.85 23.41 0.21
C TYR A 4 -52.08 22.71 -0.92
N SER A 5 -50.78 22.50 -0.71
CA SER A 5 -49.97 21.61 -1.55
C SER A 5 -49.78 20.25 -0.86
N LYS A 6 -49.62 19.18 -1.64
CA LYS A 6 -49.30 17.85 -1.09
C LYS A 6 -48.05 17.85 -0.20
N GLU A 7 -47.14 18.79 -0.42
CA GLU A 7 -45.94 18.95 0.41
C GLU A 7 -46.29 19.60 1.75
N THR A 8 -47.14 20.65 1.77
CA THR A 8 -47.57 21.31 3.02
C THR A 8 -48.33 20.38 3.97
N GLU A 9 -49.19 19.50 3.44
CA GLU A 9 -49.87 18.48 4.25
C GLU A 9 -48.90 17.48 4.88
N ARG A 10 -47.84 17.12 4.15
CA ARG A 10 -46.80 16.20 4.63
C ARG A 10 -45.92 16.85 5.70
N GLN A 11 -45.53 18.11 5.52
CA GLN A 11 -44.80 18.87 6.53
C GLN A 11 -45.60 18.93 7.84
N ASN A 12 -46.90 19.19 7.74
CA ASN A 12 -47.80 19.17 8.90
C ASN A 12 -47.92 17.78 9.55
N LYS A 13 -47.88 16.69 8.77
CA LYS A 13 -47.88 15.31 9.30
C LYS A 13 -46.57 15.00 10.05
N ALA A 14 -45.43 15.39 9.50
CA ALA A 14 -44.12 15.23 10.14
C ALA A 14 -44.00 16.06 11.42
N LEU A 15 -44.52 17.30 11.43
CA LEU A 15 -44.57 18.13 12.63
C LEU A 15 -45.43 17.50 13.73
N LYS A 16 -46.58 16.91 13.36
CA LYS A 16 -47.45 16.19 14.32
C LYS A 16 -46.78 14.95 14.93
N SER A 17 -45.98 14.19 14.17
CA SER A 17 -45.27 13.04 14.71
C SER A 17 -44.12 13.46 15.65
N ILE A 18 -43.39 14.52 15.31
CA ILE A 18 -42.35 15.09 16.18
C ILE A 18 -42.94 15.56 17.52
N LEU A 19 -44.10 16.23 17.49
CA LEU A 19 -44.81 16.65 18.70
C LEU A 19 -45.27 15.48 19.57
N ARG A 20 -45.48 14.29 18.98
CA ARG A 20 -45.82 13.05 19.69
C ARG A 20 -44.58 12.26 20.15
N GLY A 21 -43.37 12.72 19.82
CA GLY A 21 -42.12 12.01 20.11
C GLY A 21 -41.80 10.85 19.16
N GLU A 22 -42.53 10.71 18.06
CA GLU A 22 -42.33 9.66 17.05
C GLU A 22 -41.38 10.16 15.93
N THR A 23 -40.62 9.25 15.34
CA THR A 23 -39.77 9.58 14.19
C THR A 23 -40.62 9.78 12.94
N PRO A 24 -40.53 10.93 12.26
CA PRO A 24 -41.30 11.19 11.03
C PRO A 24 -40.86 10.25 9.89
N GLU A 25 -41.79 9.95 8.99
CA GLU A 25 -41.53 9.19 7.76
C GLU A 25 -40.44 9.88 6.91
N LYS A 26 -39.27 9.26 6.79
CA LYS A 26 -38.16 9.77 5.95
C LYS A 26 -38.44 9.46 4.48
N ARG A 27 -38.32 10.46 3.60
CA ARG A 27 -38.41 10.26 2.15
C ARG A 27 -37.13 9.57 1.66
N VAL A 28 -37.29 8.47 0.92
CA VAL A 28 -36.24 7.97 0.03
C VAL A 28 -36.29 8.80 -1.25
N MET A 29 -35.36 9.74 -1.41
CA MET A 29 -35.20 10.47 -2.67
C MET A 29 -34.55 9.51 -3.68
N VAL A 30 -35.23 9.22 -4.78
CA VAL A 30 -34.67 8.35 -5.84
C VAL A 30 -33.37 8.99 -6.35
N GLY A 31 -32.25 8.29 -6.18
CA GLY A 31 -30.90 8.75 -6.54
C GLY A 31 -30.01 9.15 -5.35
N TYR A 32 -30.56 9.35 -4.15
CA TYR A 32 -29.79 9.53 -2.92
C TYR A 32 -30.10 8.38 -1.96
N ASN A 33 -29.08 7.60 -1.60
CA ASN A 33 -29.17 6.52 -0.61
C ASN A 33 -29.57 7.09 0.76
N SER A 34 -30.86 7.28 0.98
CA SER A 34 -31.44 8.00 2.13
C SER A 34 -32.12 7.06 3.13
N GLY A 35 -31.90 5.75 2.99
CA GLY A 35 -32.44 4.70 3.88
C GLY A 35 -31.38 3.87 4.63
N LYS A 36 -30.09 4.06 4.34
CA LYS A 36 -29.02 3.47 5.15
C LYS A 36 -28.61 4.51 6.19
N GLU A 37 -28.46 4.10 7.46
CA GLU A 37 -27.69 4.90 8.41
C GLU A 37 -26.38 5.30 7.71
N PRO A 38 -25.89 6.54 7.86
CA PRO A 38 -24.57 6.87 7.32
C PRO A 38 -23.64 5.82 7.89
N GLU A 39 -23.15 4.92 7.03
CA GLU A 39 -22.14 3.94 7.43
C GLU A 39 -21.11 4.77 8.17
N LYS A 40 -20.86 4.43 9.44
CA LYS A 40 -19.88 5.16 10.26
C LYS A 40 -18.66 5.27 9.36
N GLN A 41 -18.38 6.49 8.91
CA GLN A 41 -17.26 6.80 8.06
C GLN A 41 -16.02 6.77 8.96
N GLY A 42 -15.81 5.65 9.64
CA GLY A 42 -14.51 5.28 10.14
C GLY A 42 -13.65 5.02 8.91
N ASP A 43 -12.36 5.28 9.04
CA ASP A 43 -11.41 5.05 7.98
C ASP A 43 -11.54 3.60 7.52
N ILE A 44 -12.15 3.38 6.35
CA ILE A 44 -12.10 2.08 5.67
C ILE A 44 -10.67 1.98 5.17
N ILE A 45 -9.80 1.51 6.05
CA ILE A 45 -8.41 1.25 5.74
C ILE A 45 -8.42 0.15 4.68
N SER A 46 -7.97 0.48 3.47
CA SER A 46 -7.89 -0.52 2.41
C SER A 46 -6.85 -1.55 2.80
N PRO A 47 -7.03 -2.84 2.45
CA PRO A 47 -6.04 -3.88 2.74
C PRO A 47 -4.68 -3.54 2.12
N LEU A 48 -4.66 -2.85 0.98
CA LEU A 48 -3.43 -2.33 0.38
C LEU A 48 -2.75 -1.28 1.26
N SER A 49 -3.51 -0.39 1.88
CA SER A 49 -2.94 0.61 2.79
C SER A 49 -2.36 -0.01 4.05
N ASP A 50 -2.90 -1.13 4.53
CA ASP A 50 -2.31 -1.88 5.64
C ASP A 50 -0.98 -2.51 5.28
N VAL A 51 -0.88 -3.17 4.13
CA VAL A 51 0.40 -3.75 3.66
C VAL A 51 1.45 -2.65 3.43
N MET A 52 1.04 -1.51 2.86
CA MET A 52 1.97 -0.42 2.53
C MET A 52 2.39 0.42 3.74
N LYS A 53 1.73 0.28 4.91
CA LYS A 53 2.15 0.96 6.15
C LYS A 53 3.54 0.52 6.60
N GLU A 54 3.89 -0.74 6.38
CA GLU A 54 5.21 -1.28 6.78
C GLU A 54 6.33 -0.73 5.90
N ALA A 55 6.08 -0.58 4.61
CA ALA A 55 7.05 -0.04 3.65
C ALA A 55 7.22 1.49 3.76
N ARG A 56 6.19 2.20 4.25
CA ARG A 56 6.22 3.66 4.39
C ARG A 56 6.92 4.07 5.68
N MET A 57 7.83 5.02 5.57
CA MET A 57 8.41 5.66 6.73
C MET A 57 7.36 6.47 7.50
N PRO A 58 7.22 6.25 8.82
CA PRO A 58 6.29 6.98 9.64
C PRO A 58 6.81 8.40 9.92
N TRP A 59 5.88 9.31 10.19
CA TRP A 59 6.21 10.68 10.63
C TRP A 59 6.90 10.71 12.00
N PHE A 60 6.63 9.71 12.84
CA PHE A 60 7.20 9.55 14.17
C PHE A 60 7.88 8.20 14.27
N CYS A 61 9.09 8.18 14.82
CA CYS A 61 9.80 6.94 15.06
C CYS A 61 9.09 6.12 16.16
N PRO A 62 8.84 4.82 15.95
CA PRO A 62 8.14 3.98 16.94
C PRO A 62 8.93 3.78 18.24
N GLU A 63 10.25 3.88 18.21
CA GLU A 63 11.09 3.63 19.40
C GLU A 63 11.22 4.86 20.30
N CYS A 64 11.41 6.05 19.71
CA CYS A 64 11.70 7.27 20.46
C CYS A 64 10.63 8.34 20.38
N ASN A 65 9.55 8.11 19.61
CA ASN A 65 8.44 9.04 19.37
C ASN A 65 8.87 10.43 18.86
N LYS A 66 10.12 10.56 18.38
CA LYS A 66 10.63 11.79 17.80
C LYS A 66 10.19 11.90 16.34
N THR A 67 9.96 13.13 15.89
CA THR A 67 9.64 13.44 14.50
C THR A 67 10.82 13.12 13.59
N MET A 68 10.59 12.32 12.56
CA MET A 68 11.57 11.97 11.53
C MET A 68 11.49 13.01 10.40
N LYS A 69 12.32 14.06 10.49
CA LYS A 69 12.35 15.18 9.53
C LYS A 69 13.71 15.29 8.81
N ILE A 70 14.74 14.63 9.34
CA ILE A 70 16.10 14.80 8.86
C ILE A 70 16.24 13.96 7.58
N GLN A 71 16.91 14.47 6.54
CA GLN A 71 17.13 13.72 5.28
C GLN A 71 17.80 12.35 5.48
N LEU A 72 18.53 12.18 6.59
CA LEU A 72 19.21 10.93 6.93
C LEU A 72 18.27 9.87 7.52
N ASP A 73 17.11 10.29 8.06
CA ASP A 73 16.09 9.37 8.59
C ASP A 73 15.54 8.46 7.49
N ASP A 74 15.36 8.97 6.26
CA ASP A 74 14.93 8.20 5.09
C ASP A 74 15.85 7.00 4.81
N LYS A 75 17.16 7.23 4.85
CA LYS A 75 18.17 6.20 4.62
C LYS A 75 18.20 5.20 5.78
N MET A 76 18.10 5.70 7.00
CA MET A 76 18.16 4.86 8.20
C MET A 76 16.94 3.95 8.31
N TRP A 77 15.75 4.46 7.97
CA TRP A 77 14.53 3.67 7.91
C TRP A 77 14.62 2.51 6.91
N ARG A 78 15.13 2.78 5.69
CA ARG A 78 15.29 1.74 4.66
C ARG A 78 16.28 0.64 5.02
N LEU A 79 17.31 0.97 5.82
CA LEU A 79 18.37 0.03 6.18
C LEU A 79 18.08 -0.74 7.48
N TYR A 80 17.47 -0.08 8.48
CA TYR A 80 17.34 -0.64 9.82
C TYR A 80 15.95 -0.49 10.45
N GLY A 81 15.02 0.23 9.81
CA GLY A 81 13.66 0.40 10.34
C GLY A 81 13.55 1.29 11.58
N HIS A 82 14.53 2.16 11.84
CA HIS A 82 14.48 3.14 12.94
C HIS A 82 15.12 4.48 12.55
N CYS A 83 14.99 5.51 13.40
CA CYS A 83 15.47 6.87 13.11
C CYS A 83 16.98 7.03 13.33
N PHE A 84 17.55 8.09 12.77
CA PHE A 84 18.97 8.38 12.90
C PHE A 84 19.44 8.50 14.36
N ASP A 85 18.66 9.18 15.21
CA ASP A 85 19.00 9.36 16.63
C ASP A 85 19.06 8.02 17.40
N CYS A 86 18.19 7.07 17.07
CA CYS A 86 18.23 5.73 17.66
C CYS A 86 19.50 4.99 17.24
N GLN A 87 19.87 5.08 15.97
CA GLN A 87 21.10 4.46 15.46
C GLN A 87 22.33 5.02 16.17
N ILE A 88 22.42 6.34 16.39
CA ILE A 88 23.55 6.95 17.13
C ILE A 88 23.68 6.34 18.53
N LYS A 89 22.56 6.11 19.22
CA LYS A 89 22.59 5.50 20.56
C LYS A 89 23.12 4.07 20.51
N ILE A 90 22.75 3.30 19.48
CA ILE A 90 23.25 1.94 19.27
C ILE A 90 24.75 1.97 19.00
N GLU A 91 25.21 2.80 18.07
CA GLU A 91 26.63 2.94 17.74
C GLU A 91 27.46 3.42 18.94
N THR A 92 26.93 4.35 19.72
CA THR A 92 27.59 4.84 20.93
C THR A 92 27.74 3.73 21.97
N LYS A 93 26.71 2.90 22.16
CA LYS A 93 26.79 1.72 23.04
C LYS A 93 27.82 0.71 22.53
N LEU A 94 27.83 0.40 21.24
CA LEU A 94 28.80 -0.51 20.62
C LEU A 94 30.24 0.00 20.73
N ARG A 95 30.45 1.32 20.62
CA ARG A 95 31.77 1.92 20.85
C ARG A 95 32.18 1.86 22.31
N ALA A 96 31.24 2.03 23.24
CA ALA A 96 31.52 1.89 24.66
C ALA A 96 31.85 0.44 25.05
N THR A 97 31.24 -0.56 24.40
CA THR A 97 31.58 -1.98 24.62
C THR A 97 32.84 -2.43 23.87
N GLY A 98 33.27 -1.68 22.84
CA GLY A 98 34.42 -2.02 22.00
C GLY A 98 34.09 -2.97 20.84
N GLU A 99 32.83 -3.36 20.67
CA GLU A 99 32.37 -4.34 19.66
C GLU A 99 32.08 -3.69 18.28
N TYR A 100 32.29 -2.37 18.16
CA TYR A 100 31.99 -1.61 16.96
C TYR A 100 32.71 -2.15 15.70
N GLU A 101 33.97 -2.55 15.82
CA GLU A 101 34.73 -3.10 14.67
C GLU A 101 34.14 -4.43 14.16
N GLU A 102 33.65 -5.28 15.06
CA GLU A 102 33.05 -6.55 14.70
C GLU A 102 31.73 -6.32 13.97
N TRP A 103 30.90 -5.39 14.48
CA TRP A 103 29.67 -4.97 13.82
C TRP A 103 29.94 -4.45 12.39
N GLU A 104 30.96 -3.61 12.20
CA GLU A 104 31.35 -3.10 10.88
C GLU A 104 31.81 -4.23 9.93
N LYS A 105 32.63 -5.17 10.43
CA LYS A 105 33.08 -6.33 9.65
C LYS A 105 31.89 -7.21 9.23
N ASN A 106 30.90 -7.40 10.10
CA ASN A 106 29.71 -8.19 9.80
C ASN A 106 28.85 -7.52 8.73
N LYS A 107 28.65 -6.20 8.80
CA LYS A 107 28.00 -5.42 7.74
C LYS A 107 28.66 -5.58 6.39
N LEU A 108 29.99 -5.51 6.34
CA LEU A 108 30.73 -5.68 5.09
C LEU A 108 30.57 -7.11 4.52
N LYS A 109 30.57 -8.13 5.39
CA LYS A 109 30.34 -9.52 4.98
C LYS A 109 28.93 -9.72 4.43
N GLU A 110 27.91 -9.13 5.05
CA GLU A 110 26.52 -9.21 4.58
C GLU A 110 26.34 -8.57 3.20
N ASN A 111 26.93 -7.39 2.97
CA ASN A 111 26.90 -6.74 1.66
C ASN A 111 27.57 -7.60 0.58
N LYS A 112 28.74 -8.19 0.89
CA LYS A 112 29.43 -9.12 -0.01
C LYS A 112 28.59 -10.37 -0.29
N LYS A 113 27.92 -10.91 0.72
CA LYS A 113 27.02 -12.08 0.58
C LYS A 113 25.81 -11.75 -0.29
N SER A 114 25.23 -10.55 -0.15
CA SER A 114 24.13 -10.09 -1.01
C SER A 114 24.58 -10.01 -2.46
N TYR A 115 25.72 -9.39 -2.73
CA TYR A 115 26.27 -9.27 -4.08
C TYR A 115 26.46 -10.63 -4.76
N VAL A 116 27.02 -11.62 -4.05
CA VAL A 116 27.19 -12.98 -4.59
C VAL A 116 25.84 -13.66 -4.85
N LYS A 117 24.83 -13.45 -4.00
CA LYS A 117 23.48 -13.98 -4.21
C LYS A 117 22.83 -13.39 -5.45
N ASP A 118 22.95 -12.07 -5.64
CA ASP A 118 22.39 -11.39 -6.81
C ASP A 118 23.03 -11.91 -8.11
N MET A 119 24.34 -12.21 -8.08
CA MET A 119 25.03 -12.86 -9.19
C MET A 119 24.51 -14.26 -9.48
N LEU A 120 24.31 -15.09 -8.45
CA LEU A 120 23.75 -16.44 -8.62
C LEU A 120 22.35 -16.36 -9.22
N GLN A 121 21.50 -15.47 -8.71
CA GLN A 121 20.16 -15.25 -9.26
C GLN A 121 20.20 -14.80 -10.73
N GLY A 122 21.18 -13.98 -11.10
CA GLY A 122 21.42 -13.58 -12.49
C GLY A 122 21.79 -14.76 -13.39
N LEU A 123 22.62 -15.69 -12.90
CA LEU A 123 22.97 -16.92 -13.63
C LEU A 123 21.77 -17.86 -13.75
N ASP A 124 21.01 -18.05 -12.68
CA ASP A 124 19.78 -18.87 -12.71
C ASP A 124 18.77 -18.29 -13.70
N SER A 125 18.62 -16.96 -13.73
CA SER A 125 17.74 -16.29 -14.69
C SER A 125 18.22 -16.50 -16.13
N TRP A 126 19.52 -16.37 -16.37
CA TRP A 126 20.13 -16.62 -17.68
C TRP A 126 20.00 -18.07 -18.15
N GLU A 127 20.13 -19.05 -17.26
CA GLU A 127 19.92 -20.47 -17.60
C GLU A 127 18.45 -20.76 -17.97
N ASN A 128 17.50 -20.11 -17.28
CA ASN A 128 16.07 -20.28 -17.53
C ASN A 128 15.55 -19.43 -18.72
N GLU A 129 16.31 -18.44 -19.18
CA GLU A 129 16.01 -17.71 -20.40
C GLU A 129 16.29 -18.60 -21.62
N SER A 130 15.24 -19.32 -22.07
CA SER A 130 15.28 -19.99 -23.38
C SER A 130 15.54 -18.94 -24.46
N MET A 131 16.54 -19.17 -25.33
CA MET A 131 16.73 -18.35 -26.52
C MET A 131 15.39 -18.23 -27.27
N PRO A 132 14.99 -17.02 -27.72
CA PRO A 132 13.82 -16.92 -28.58
C PRO A 132 14.05 -17.84 -29.78
N ASP A 133 13.03 -18.60 -30.20
CA ASP A 133 13.11 -19.43 -31.40
C ASP A 133 13.44 -18.53 -32.60
N ILE A 134 14.72 -18.49 -32.99
CA ILE A 134 15.17 -17.77 -34.18
C ILE A 134 14.78 -18.63 -35.38
N HIS A 135 13.62 -18.36 -35.97
CA HIS A 135 13.26 -18.95 -37.25
C HIS A 135 14.11 -18.33 -38.35
N ASN A 136 15.24 -18.96 -38.68
CA ASN A 136 16.07 -18.58 -39.81
C ASN A 136 15.32 -18.89 -41.11
N SER A 137 14.69 -17.90 -41.74
CA SER A 137 14.16 -18.02 -43.11
C SER A 137 15.32 -17.99 -44.12
N VAL A 138 16.13 -19.05 -44.15
CA VAL A 138 17.19 -19.22 -45.16
C VAL A 138 16.62 -19.98 -46.35
N GLY A 139 15.83 -19.29 -47.17
CA GLY A 139 15.26 -19.85 -48.39
C GLY A 139 14.11 -19.00 -48.91
N LEU A 140 14.19 -18.63 -50.18
CA LEU A 140 13.13 -17.92 -50.90
C LEU A 140 11.86 -18.78 -50.98
N GLU A 141 10.95 -18.64 -50.01
CA GLU A 141 9.51 -18.76 -50.20
C GLU A 141 8.80 -18.10 -49.01
N GLN A 142 7.92 -17.13 -49.28
CA GLN A 142 7.09 -16.50 -48.24
C GLN A 142 6.05 -17.52 -47.77
N VAL A 143 6.38 -18.30 -46.75
CA VAL A 143 5.39 -19.13 -46.05
C VAL A 143 4.76 -18.28 -44.95
N GLU A 144 3.49 -17.94 -45.11
CA GLU A 144 2.71 -17.26 -44.07
C GLU A 144 2.59 -18.17 -42.84
N LEU A 145 3.20 -17.77 -41.74
CA LEU A 145 3.05 -18.44 -40.45
C LEU A 145 1.64 -18.22 -39.92
N GLN A 146 0.77 -19.22 -40.02
CA GLN A 146 -0.52 -19.21 -39.32
C GLN A 146 -0.30 -19.57 -37.85
N LYS A 147 -0.77 -18.70 -36.94
CA LYS A 147 -0.84 -19.00 -35.51
C LYS A 147 -2.13 -19.77 -35.23
N GLU A 148 -2.02 -21.02 -34.82
CA GLU A 148 -3.13 -21.68 -34.12
C GLU A 148 -3.08 -21.30 -32.64
N GLN A 149 -4.11 -20.60 -32.17
CA GLN A 149 -4.31 -20.38 -30.74
C GLN A 149 -5.10 -21.55 -30.16
N TRP A 150 -4.42 -22.36 -29.36
CA TRP A 150 -5.09 -23.33 -28.51
C TRP A 150 -5.47 -22.66 -27.18
N ASN A 151 -6.74 -22.26 -27.06
CA ASN A 151 -7.34 -22.00 -25.76
C ASN A 151 -7.48 -23.34 -25.04
N SER A 152 -6.82 -23.48 -23.90
CA SER A 152 -7.15 -24.53 -22.93
C SER A 152 -7.83 -23.85 -21.74
N ASN A 153 -9.14 -24.10 -21.66
CA ASN A 153 -10.14 -23.75 -20.63
C ASN A 153 -9.70 -22.98 -19.38
#